data_AF-A0A1C2AW80-F1
#
_entry.id   AF-A0A1C2AW80-F1
#
_cell.length_a   1.000
_cell.length_b   1.000
_cell.length_c   1.000
_cell.angle_alpha   90.00
_cell.angle_beta   90.00
_cell.angle_gamma   90.00
#
_symmetry.space_group_name_H-M   'P 1'
#
loop_
_entity.id
_entity.type
_entity.pdbx_description
1 polymer ?
#
loop_
_entity_poly.entity_id
_entity_poly.type
_entity_poly.pdbx_seq_one_letter_code
_entity_poly.pdbx_strand_id
1 'polypeptide(L)'
;MDGCCGPGYASPAEAIKAPKEKLLYTIAIYTGTGIQKPDYLATVDVDPQSPTYSKVIHRLEMPGIGDELHHMGWNACSSCHGDSNMSRKYL
;
A
#
# COMPACT_ATOMS: atom_id res chain seq x y z
N MET A 1 8.91 22.45 -10.46
CA MET A 1 10.12 21.62 -10.67
C MET A 1 9.67 20.17 -10.64
N ASP A 2 8.95 19.71 -11.68
CA ASP A 2 8.23 18.43 -11.67
C ASP A 2 8.69 17.54 -12.82
N GLY A 3 9.82 16.85 -12.66
CA GLY A 3 10.22 15.88 -13.69
C GLY A 3 11.60 15.25 -13.59
N CYS A 4 12.26 15.22 -12.42
CA CYS A 4 13.64 14.74 -12.38
C CYS A 4 13.81 13.22 -12.16
N CYS A 5 12.88 12.53 -11.50
CA CYS A 5 13.39 11.39 -10.71
C CYS A 5 12.53 10.11 -10.62
N GLY A 6 11.45 9.94 -11.39
CA GLY A 6 10.60 8.73 -11.27
C GLY A 6 10.08 8.48 -9.85
N PRO A 7 9.50 7.30 -9.53
CA PRO A 7 8.99 7.03 -8.19
C PRO A 7 10.11 6.59 -7.23
N GLY A 8 9.93 6.89 -5.94
CA GLY A 8 10.82 6.41 -4.87
C GLY A 8 12.09 7.24 -4.69
N TYR A 9 13.14 6.60 -4.18
CA TYR A 9 14.34 7.25 -3.67
C TYR A 9 15.62 6.68 -4.30
N ALA A 10 16.64 7.53 -4.48
CA ALA A 10 17.90 7.15 -5.12
C ALA A 10 18.72 6.10 -4.33
N SER A 11 18.52 6.02 -3.01
CA SER A 11 19.25 5.10 -2.14
C SER A 11 18.46 4.77 -0.86
N PRO A 12 18.82 3.70 -0.14
CA PRO A 12 18.27 3.42 1.18
C PRO A 12 18.44 4.57 2.19
N ALA A 13 19.58 5.27 2.16
CA ALA A 13 19.84 6.39 3.06
C ALA A 13 18.88 7.57 2.84
N GLU A 14 18.48 7.81 1.59
CA GLU A 14 17.46 8.82 1.26
C GLU A 14 16.05 8.33 1.63
N ALA A 15 15.76 7.04 1.46
CA ALA A 15 14.48 6.46 1.89
C ALA A 15 14.24 6.60 3.40
N ILE A 16 15.28 6.44 4.22
CA ILE A 16 15.19 6.59 5.69
C ILE A 16 14.84 8.02 6.10
N LYS A 17 15.28 9.03 5.35
CA LYS A 17 15.00 10.44 5.62
C LYS A 17 13.60 10.88 5.18
N ALA A 18 12.88 10.01 4.47
CA ALA A 18 11.58 10.33 3.92
C ALA A 18 10.54 10.61 5.02
N PRO A 19 9.46 11.35 4.71
CA PRO A 19 8.34 11.50 5.62
C PRO A 19 7.77 10.15 6.05
N LYS A 20 7.32 10.07 7.31
CA LYS A 20 6.58 8.91 7.82
C LYS A 20 5.28 8.72 7.03
N GLU A 21 4.90 7.46 6.86
CA GLU A 21 3.63 7.08 6.26
C GLU A 21 2.44 7.57 7.10
N LYS A 22 1.33 7.85 6.41
CA LYS A 22 0.05 8.23 7.03
C LYS A 22 -1.03 7.18 6.82
N LEU A 23 -0.82 6.30 5.83
CA LEU A 23 -1.70 5.20 5.49
C LEU A 23 -0.88 3.92 5.38
N LEU A 24 -1.46 2.83 5.85
CA LEU A 24 -0.94 1.48 5.69
C LEU A 24 -1.96 0.64 4.93
N TYR A 25 -1.47 -0.15 3.98
CA TYR A 25 -2.28 -1.14 3.28
C TYR A 25 -1.87 -2.51 3.78
N THR A 26 -2.84 -3.35 4.16
CA THR A 26 -2.58 -4.74 4.53
C THR A 26 -3.67 -5.67 4.03
N ILE A 27 -3.28 -6.89 3.71
CA ILE A 27 -4.20 -7.95 3.34
C ILE A 27 -4.88 -8.49 4.60
N ALA A 28 -6.17 -8.77 4.49
CA ALA A 28 -6.91 -9.51 5.50
C ALA A 28 -7.71 -10.64 4.84
N ILE A 29 -7.63 -11.83 5.44
CA ILE A 29 -8.19 -13.05 4.87
C ILE A 29 -9.29 -13.65 5.75
N TYR A 30 -10.29 -14.21 5.10
CA TYR A 30 -11.28 -15.12 5.66
C TYR A 30 -11.02 -16.57 5.24
N THR A 31 -10.23 -16.81 4.21
CA THR A 31 -9.80 -18.15 3.79
C THR A 31 -9.24 -18.94 4.99
N GLY A 32 -9.73 -20.15 5.22
CA GLY A 32 -9.36 -20.99 6.36
C GLY A 32 -10.05 -20.68 7.69
N THR A 33 -10.85 -19.61 7.79
CA THR A 33 -11.57 -19.24 9.03
C THR A 33 -12.98 -19.83 9.14
N GLY A 34 -13.52 -20.39 8.05
CA GLY A 34 -14.92 -20.84 7.94
C GLY A 34 -15.92 -19.73 7.61
N ILE A 35 -15.47 -18.48 7.46
CA ILE A 35 -16.29 -17.35 7.04
C ILE A 35 -16.36 -17.31 5.51
N GLN A 36 -17.57 -17.40 4.94
CA GLN A 36 -17.82 -17.33 3.50
C GLN A 36 -17.93 -15.88 3.02
N LYS A 37 -16.81 -15.14 3.03
CA LYS A 37 -16.70 -13.78 2.50
C LYS A 37 -15.41 -13.60 1.71
N PRO A 38 -15.35 -12.63 0.78
CA PRO A 38 -14.11 -12.31 0.09
C PRO A 38 -13.04 -11.80 1.05
N ASP A 39 -11.79 -12.15 0.75
CA ASP A 39 -10.63 -11.49 1.33
C ASP A 39 -10.62 -10.01 0.88
N TYR A 40 -9.90 -9.15 1.59
CA TYR A 40 -9.90 -7.72 1.28
C TYR A 40 -8.58 -7.03 1.57
N LEU A 41 -8.36 -5.93 0.85
CA LEU A 41 -7.30 -4.98 1.14
C LEU A 41 -7.80 -3.93 2.15
N ALA A 42 -7.22 -3.92 3.35
CA ALA A 42 -7.52 -2.96 4.39
C ALA A 42 -6.65 -1.70 4.21
N THR A 43 -7.28 -0.52 4.20
CA THR A 43 -6.58 0.76 4.37
C THR A 43 -6.68 1.18 5.83
N VAL A 44 -5.55 1.30 6.49
CA VAL A 44 -5.41 1.68 7.90
C VAL A 44 -4.85 3.08 7.98
N ASP A 45 -5.50 3.93 8.76
CA ASP A 45 -4.99 5.25 9.07
C ASP A 45 -3.98 5.18 10.21
N VAL A 46 -2.76 5.62 9.93
CA VAL A 46 -1.62 5.55 10.85
C VAL A 46 -0.99 6.91 11.11
N ASP A 47 -1.64 8.01 10.75
CA ASP A 47 -1.23 9.35 11.16
C ASP A 47 -1.70 9.61 12.61
N PRO A 48 -0.79 9.79 13.60
CA PRO A 48 -1.16 10.04 14.99
C PRO A 48 -1.97 11.32 15.21
N GLN A 49 -1.97 12.24 14.24
CA GLN A 49 -2.74 13.49 14.30
C GLN A 49 -4.15 13.33 13.72
N SER A 50 -4.46 12.18 13.11
CA SER A 50 -5.77 11.93 12.51
C SER A 50 -6.82 11.54 13.56
N PRO A 51 -8.08 12.01 13.46
CA PRO A 51 -9.17 11.55 14.31
C PRO A 51 -9.53 10.06 14.10
N THR A 52 -9.05 9.46 13.01
CA THR A 52 -9.21 8.04 12.69
C THR A 52 -7.93 7.22 12.89
N TYR A 53 -6.92 7.77 13.57
CA TYR A 53 -5.69 7.04 13.90
C TYR A 53 -5.99 5.65 14.49
N SER A 54 -5.26 4.64 14.01
CA SER A 54 -5.38 3.23 14.43
C SER A 54 -6.72 2.58 14.06
N LYS A 55 -7.36 3.04 12.98
CA LYS A 55 -8.61 2.43 12.46
C LYS A 55 -8.46 1.98 11.02
N VAL A 56 -9.19 0.91 10.67
CA VAL A 56 -9.45 0.55 9.27
C VAL A 56 -10.45 1.55 8.70
N ILE A 57 -9.99 2.42 7.81
CA ILE A 57 -10.81 3.49 7.21
C ILE A 57 -11.43 3.08 5.87
N HIS A 58 -10.91 2.03 5.22
CA HIS A 58 -11.48 1.48 4.00
C HIS A 58 -11.19 -0.02 3.85
N ARG A 59 -12.09 -0.73 3.15
CA ARG A 59 -11.98 -2.15 2.82
C ARG A 59 -12.33 -2.33 1.34
N LEU A 60 -11.36 -2.76 0.55
CA LEU A 60 -11.56 -3.14 -0.84
C LEU A 60 -11.69 -4.67 -0.91
N GLU A 61 -12.91 -5.17 -0.99
CA GLU A 61 -13.20 -6.60 -1.11
C GLU A 61 -12.78 -7.12 -2.48
N MET A 62 -12.20 -8.32 -2.50
CA MET A 62 -11.89 -9.02 -3.75
C MET A 62 -13.15 -9.56 -4.41
N PRO A 63 -13.15 -9.77 -5.73
CA PRO A 63 -14.30 -10.32 -6.43
C PRO A 63 -14.56 -11.79 -6.07
N GLY A 64 -13.55 -12.54 -5.61
CA GLY A 64 -13.62 -13.97 -5.31
C GLY A 64 -13.68 -14.28 -3.80
N ILE A 65 -14.43 -15.32 -3.45
CA ILE A 65 -14.33 -15.96 -2.12
C ILE A 65 -13.26 -17.05 -2.22
N GLY A 66 -12.35 -17.08 -1.25
CA GLY A 66 -11.28 -18.08 -1.22
C GLY A 66 -10.06 -17.75 -2.08
N ASP A 67 -9.86 -16.47 -2.42
CA ASP A 67 -8.69 -16.01 -3.20
C ASP A 67 -7.36 -16.21 -2.46
N GLU A 68 -7.40 -16.38 -1.14
CA GLU A 68 -6.23 -16.60 -0.28
C GLU A 68 -5.14 -15.54 -0.48
N LEU A 69 -5.53 -14.27 -0.34
CA LEU A 69 -4.58 -13.17 -0.51
C LEU A 69 -3.37 -13.35 0.42
N HIS A 70 -2.16 -13.17 -0.12
CA HIS A 70 -0.93 -13.46 0.63
C HIS A 70 0.13 -12.35 0.51
N HIS A 71 0.40 -11.89 -0.71
CA HIS A 71 1.36 -10.82 -0.99
C HIS A 71 0.75 -9.79 -1.95
N MET A 72 1.20 -8.54 -1.81
CA MET A 72 0.84 -7.44 -2.71
C MET A 72 2.01 -6.46 -2.82
N GLY A 73 1.98 -5.59 -3.82
CA GLY A 73 3.02 -4.60 -4.02
C GLY A 73 2.67 -3.59 -5.10
N TRP A 74 3.25 -2.40 -4.97
CA TRP A 74 3.08 -1.33 -5.95
C TRP A 74 3.65 -1.71 -7.32
N ASN A 75 2.99 -1.22 -8.38
CA ASN A 75 3.45 -1.39 -9.76
C ASN A 75 4.83 -0.76 -10.04
N ALA A 76 5.22 0.26 -9.28
CA ALA A 76 6.51 0.94 -9.41
C ALA A 76 7.03 1.40 -8.05
N CYS A 77 8.35 1.34 -7.87
CA CYS A 77 9.04 1.69 -6.64
C CYS A 77 10.41 2.31 -6.93
N SER A 78 11.28 2.42 -5.92
CA SER A 78 12.61 3.03 -6.06
C SER A 78 13.51 2.37 -7.10
N SER A 79 13.21 1.14 -7.56
CA SER A 79 13.94 0.53 -8.69
C SER A 79 13.72 1.27 -10.02
N CYS A 80 12.67 2.07 -10.13
CA CYS A 80 12.38 2.95 -11.26
C CYS A 80 12.87 4.39 -11.03
N HIS A 81 13.69 4.64 -10.00
CA HIS A 81 14.22 5.97 -9.74
C HIS A 81 14.99 6.49 -10.97
N GLY A 82 14.74 7.75 -11.33
CA GLY A 82 15.27 8.40 -12.54
C GLY A 82 14.41 8.20 -13.79
N ASP A 83 13.45 7.27 -13.81
CA ASP A 83 12.55 7.09 -14.95
C ASP A 83 11.26 7.91 -14.78
N SER A 84 11.22 9.05 -15.46
CA SER A 84 10.07 9.96 -15.43
C SER A 84 8.79 9.40 -16.07
N ASN A 85 8.87 8.31 -16.83
CA ASN A 85 7.69 7.65 -17.38
C ASN A 85 7.03 6.69 -16.38
N MET A 86 7.69 6.42 -15.26
CA MET A 86 7.18 5.53 -14.22
C MET A 86 6.51 6.29 -13.08
N SER A 87 5.44 5.70 -12.55
CA SER A 87 4.71 6.25 -11.42
C SER A 87 4.08 5.14 -10.58
N ARG A 88 4.01 5.38 -9.28
CA ARG A 88 3.26 4.56 -8.33
C ARG A 88 1.78 4.87 -8.50
N LYS A 89 1.07 4.03 -9.25
CA LYS A 89 -0.31 4.27 -9.69
C LYS A 89 -1.27 3.13 -9.32
N TYR A 90 -0.75 1.90 -9.26
CA TYR A 90 -1.53 0.71 -8.96
C TYR A 90 -0.86 -0.03 -7.80
N LEU A 91 -1.69 -0.43 -6.84
CA LEU A 91 -1.34 -1.27 -5.69
C LEU A 91 -2.08 -2.59 -5.81
#